data_AF-A0A2V7X364-F1
#
_entry.id   AF-A0A2V7X364-F1
#
_cell.length_a   1.000
_cell.length_b   1.000
_cell.length_c   1.000
_cell.angle_alpha   90.00
_cell.angle_beta   90.00
_cell.angle_gamma   90.00
#
_symmetry.space_group_name_H-M   'P 1'
#
loop_
_entity.id
_entity.type
_entity.pdbx_description
1 polymer ?
#
loop_
_entity_poly.entity_id
_entity_poly.type
_entity_poly.pdbx_seq_one_letter_code
_entity_poly.pdbx_strand_id
1 'polypeptide(L)' 'MNRQSRTDWKRIDALGDEDIDFSDIPKLGPDFFANAIVWPGTKEQITLRLDPDVLKFFRKQGRGYQTT' A
#
# COMPACT_ATOMS: atom_id res chain seq x y z
N MET A 1 6.56 12.33 -20.96
CA MET A 1 7.41 13.15 -20.05
C MET A 1 7.85 12.24 -18.91
N ASN A 2 9.16 12.04 -18.72
CA ASN A 2 9.68 11.18 -17.65
C ASN A 2 9.63 11.96 -16.32
N ARG A 3 8.64 11.66 -15.47
CA ARG A 3 8.50 12.31 -14.16
C ARG A 3 9.51 11.66 -13.22
N GLN A 4 10.69 12.27 -13.09
CA GLN A 4 11.68 11.80 -12.14
C GLN A 4 11.12 11.90 -10.72
N SER A 5 11.18 10.79 -9.99
CA SER A 5 10.81 10.76 -8.58
C SER A 5 11.73 11.71 -7.81
N ARG A 6 11.16 12.49 -6.88
CA ARG A 6 11.93 13.31 -5.92
C ARG A 6 12.42 12.50 -4.72
N THR A 7 12.07 11.22 -4.66
CA THR A 7 12.49 10.31 -3.60
C THR A 7 13.95 9.92 -3.80
N ASP A 8 14.74 10.03 -2.75
CA ASP A 8 16.08 9.44 -2.70
C ASP A 8 15.96 7.92 -2.48
N TRP A 9 15.83 7.19 -3.59
CA TRP A 9 15.67 5.74 -3.56
C TRP A 9 16.89 5.02 -2.98
N LYS A 10 18.10 5.55 -3.17
CA LYS A 10 19.32 4.93 -2.63
C LYS A 10 19.32 4.95 -1.10
N ARG A 11 18.84 6.04 -0.51
CA ARG A 11 18.69 6.15 0.94
C ARG A 11 17.65 5.15 1.47
N ILE A 12 16.52 5.01 0.79
CA ILE A 12 15.45 4.07 1.20
C ILE A 12 15.92 2.62 1.06
N ASP A 13 16.60 2.28 -0.03
CA ASP A 13 17.11 0.92 -0.28
C ASP A 13 18.20 0.51 0.73
N ALA A 14 18.89 1.47 1.33
CA ALA A 14 19.93 1.24 2.35
C ALA A 14 19.42 1.31 3.79
N LEU A 15 18.14 1.68 4.02
CA LEU A 15 17.58 1.87 5.36
C LEU A 15 17.31 0.51 6.01
N GLY A 16 17.90 0.25 7.18
CA GLY A 16 17.62 -0.94 7.98
C GLY A 16 16.34 -0.80 8.81
N ASP A 17 15.82 -1.93 9.30
CA ASP A 17 14.64 -1.95 10.16
C ASP A 17 14.89 -1.22 11.50
N GLU A 18 16.13 -1.25 11.99
CA GLU A 18 16.59 -0.57 13.20
C GLU A 18 16.64 0.96 13.08
N ASP A 19 16.74 1.48 11.85
CA ASP A 19 16.82 2.91 11.56
C ASP A 19 15.42 3.55 11.41
N ILE A 20 14.35 2.75 11.48
CA ILE A 20 12.98 3.23 11.36
C ILE A 20 12.61 4.00 12.64
N ASP A 21 12.26 5.28 12.46
CA ASP A 21 11.76 6.14 13.54
C ASP A 21 10.30 5.80 13.88
N PHE A 22 10.06 5.52 15.16
CA PHE A 22 8.76 5.19 15.76
C PHE A 22 8.39 6.18 16.88
N SER A 23 8.99 7.37 16.90
CA SER A 23 8.77 8.37 17.95
C SER A 23 7.34 8.92 17.97
N ASP A 24 6.65 8.89 16.83
CA ASP A 24 5.27 9.36 16.65
C ASP A 24 4.23 8.24 16.71
N ILE A 25 4.60 7.00 16.34
CA ILE A 25 3.70 5.85 16.31
C ILE A 25 4.38 4.56 16.82
N PRO A 26 3.67 3.73 17.61
CA PRO A 26 4.24 2.47 18.09
C PRO A 26 4.48 1.50 16.92
N LYS A 27 5.53 0.68 17.05
CA LYS A 27 5.81 -0.40 16.10
C LYS A 27 4.66 -1.41 16.09
N LEU A 28 4.15 -1.72 14.89
CA LEU A 28 3.09 -2.70 14.71
C LEU A 28 3.65 -4.12 14.83
N GLY A 29 3.33 -4.80 15.93
CA GLY A 29 3.76 -6.16 16.23
C GLY A 29 2.68 -7.22 15.94
N PRO A 30 3.01 -8.51 16.15
CA PRO A 30 2.05 -9.61 16.01
C PRO A 30 0.80 -9.44 16.87
N ASP A 31 0.91 -8.79 18.03
CA ASP A 31 -0.19 -8.47 18.94
C ASP A 31 -1.21 -7.50 18.33
N PHE A 32 -0.73 -6.50 17.57
CA PHE A 32 -1.62 -5.60 16.82
C PHE A 32 -2.43 -6.41 15.79
N PHE A 33 -1.76 -7.25 15.01
CA PHE A 33 -2.42 -8.06 13.98
C PHE A 33 -3.34 -9.13 14.57
N ALA A 34 -3.04 -9.66 15.75
CA ALA A 34 -3.90 -10.62 16.46
C ALA A 34 -5.24 -9.99 16.89
N ASN A 35 -5.24 -8.69 17.18
CA ASN A 35 -6.44 -7.95 17.59
C ASN A 35 -7.03 -7.09 16.46
N ALA A 36 -6.43 -7.13 15.26
CA ALA A 36 -6.86 -6.30 14.15
C ALA A 36 -8.25 -6.73 13.66
N ILE A 37 -9.20 -5.80 13.73
CA ILE A 37 -10.52 -6.00 13.14
C ILE A 37 -10.38 -5.71 11.64
N VAL A 38 -10.36 -6.77 10.84
CA VAL A 38 -10.47 -6.63 9.39
C VAL A 38 -11.85 -6.04 9.11
N TRP A 39 -11.92 -4.85 8.52
CA TRP A 39 -13.17 -4.25 8.09
C TRP A 39 -13.62 -4.89 6.76
N PRO A 40 -14.60 -5.81 6.75
CA PRO A 40 -15.04 -6.47 5.54
C PRO A 40 -16.27 -5.77 4.95
N GLY A 41 -16.41 -4.46 5.20
CA GLY A 41 -17.57 -3.69 4.79
C GLY A 41 -17.87 -3.88 3.30
N THR A 42 -19.15 -3.80 2.95
CA THR A 42 -19.59 -3.90 1.56
C THR A 42 -18.90 -2.81 0.75
N LYS A 43 -18.25 -3.22 -0.34
CA LYS A 43 -17.63 -2.27 -1.27
C LYS A 43 -18.74 -1.46 -1.95
N GLU A 44 -18.64 -0.14 -1.93
CA GLU A 44 -19.53 0.72 -2.69
C GLU A 44 -19.01 0.89 -4.11
N GLN A 45 -19.92 0.83 -5.10
CA GLN A 45 -19.56 1.07 -6.49
C GLN A 45 -19.42 2.57 -6.74
N ILE A 46 -18.22 3.00 -7.10
CA ILE A 46 -17.93 4.38 -7.50
C ILE A 46 -17.46 4.44 -8.97
N THR A 47 -17.70 5.56 -9.64
CA THR A 47 -17.19 5.83 -10.99
C THR A 47 -15.97 6.74 -10.89
N LEU A 48 -14.78 6.21 -11.17
CA LEU A 48 -13.52 6.93 -11.13
C LEU A 48 -12.72 6.72 -12.43
N ARG A 49 -12.02 7.76 -12.89
CA ARG A 49 -11.05 7.65 -13.99
C ARG A 49 -9.67 7.34 -13.42
N LEU A 50 -9.08 6.24 -13.87
CA LEU A 50 -7.74 5.80 -13.50
C LEU A 50 -6.89 5.67 -14.75
N ASP A 51 -5.58 5.86 -14.58
CA ASP A 51 -4.64 5.64 -15.68
C ASP A 51 -4.64 4.17 -16.12
N PRO A 52 -4.45 3.88 -17.42
CA PRO A 52 -4.54 2.51 -17.93
C PRO A 52 -3.50 1.55 -17.35
N ASP A 53 -2.34 2.04 -16.92
CA ASP A 53 -1.27 1.26 -16.30
C ASP A 53 -1.63 0.80 -14.88
N VAL A 54 -2.27 1.68 -14.09
CA VAL A 54 -2.83 1.35 -12.77
C VAL A 54 -3.86 0.23 -12.91
N LEU A 55 -4.78 0.35 -13.86
CA LEU A 55 -5.78 -0.70 -14.12
C LEU A 55 -5.13 -2.03 -14.56
N LYS A 56 -4.10 -1.97 -15.42
CA LYS A 56 -3.36 -3.16 -15.86
C LYS A 56 -2.64 -3.84 -14.70
N PHE A 57 -2.04 -3.08 -13.79
CA PHE A 57 -1.35 -3.60 -12.62
C PHE A 57 -2.30 -4.41 -11.73
N PHE A 58 -3.46 -3.84 -11.36
CA PHE A 58 -4.44 -4.54 -10.52
C PHE A 58 -5.01 -5.79 -11.20
N ARG A 59 -5.31 -5.73 -12.51
CA ARG A 59 -5.78 -6.90 -13.26
C ARG A 59 -4.80 -8.07 -13.26
N LYS A 60 -3.49 -7.80 -13.26
CA LYS A 60 -2.45 -8.84 -13.21
C LYS A 60 -2.42 -9.60 -11.88
N GLN A 61 -2.94 -9.02 -10.79
CA GLN A 61 -3.00 -9.66 -9.48
C GLN A 61 -4.11 -10.74 -9.40
N GLY A 62 -4.97 -10.82 -10.42
CA GLY A 62 -5.95 -11.90 -10.56
C GLY A 62 -7.34 -11.55 -10.01
N ARG A 63 -8.04 -12.58 -9.52
CA ARG A 63 -9.42 -12.46 -9.01
C ARG A 63 -9.44 -11.53 -7.81
N GLY A 64 -10.46 -10.67 -7.71
CA GLY A 64 -10.58 -9.70 -6.62
C GLY A 64 -10.26 -8.25 -7.01
N TYR A 65 -9.64 -8.00 -8.17
CA TYR A 65 -9.13 -6.66 -8.51
C TYR A 65 -10.21 -5.59 -8.66
N GLN A 66 -11.45 -5.98 -8.96
CA GLN A 66 -12.61 -5.07 -9.00
C GLN A 66 -13.60 -5.43 -7.90
N THR A 67 -13.88 -6.72 -7.74
CA THR A 67 -14.69 -7.30 -6.65
C THR A 67 -14.28 -8.76 -6.46
N THR A 68 -14.62 -9.33 -5.31
CA THR A 68 -14.47 -10.76 -4.97
C THR A 68 -15.19 -11.70 -5.95
#